data_AF-X1DE63-F1
#
_entry.id   AF-X1DE63-F1
#
_cell.length_a   1.000
_cell.length_b   1.000
_cell.length_c   1.000
_cell.angle_alpha   90.00
_cell.angle_beta   90.00
_cell.angle_gamma   90.00
#
_symmetry.space_group_name_H-M   'P 1'
#
loop_
_entity.id
_entity.type
_entity.pdbx_description
1 polymer ?
#
loop_
_entity_poly.entity_id
_entity_poly.type
_entity_poly.pdbx_seq_one_letter_code
_entity_poly.pdbx_strand_id
1 'polypeptide(L)' 'MDTLTTMYHYYWKEKNKIVVQNMVGGYKGQEHKHTPKDFQKWIEKNKIKPEHLVNLGE' A
#
# COMPACT_ATOMS: atom_id res chain seq x y z
N MET A 1 -0.38 -20.34 7.72
CA MET A 1 -0.03 -18.92 7.89
C MET A 1 1.21 -18.67 7.06
N ASP A 2 1.04 -18.18 5.82
CA ASP A 2 2.14 -17.86 4.89
C ASP A 2 2.37 -16.35 4.86
N THR A 3 2.63 -15.74 6.02
CA THR A 3 2.90 -14.30 6.12
C THR A 3 4.21 -13.89 5.44
N LEU A 4 5.04 -14.86 5.05
CA LEU A 4 6.32 -14.65 4.37
C LEU A 4 6.17 -14.28 2.89
N THR A 5 5.04 -14.63 2.25
CA THR A 5 4.85 -14.39 0.80
C THR A 5 3.79 -13.35 0.49
N THR A 6 2.89 -13.05 1.45
CA THR A 6 1.87 -12.01 1.27
C THR A 6 2.47 -10.62 1.28
N MET A 7 2.14 -9.82 0.25
CA MET A 7 2.48 -8.42 0.19
C MET A 7 1.42 -7.56 0.88
N TYR A 8 1.85 -6.75 1.83
CA TYR A 8 1.06 -5.72 2.49
C TYR A 8 1.44 -4.35 1.96
N HIS A 9 0.46 -3.47 1.89
CA HIS A 9 0.58 -2.11 1.36
C HIS A 9 0.21 -1.12 2.46
N TYR A 10 1.22 -0.53 3.09
CA TYR A 10 1.04 0.44 4.15
C TYR A 10 0.99 1.83 3.53
N TYR A 11 -0.02 2.63 3.82
CA TYR A 11 -0.16 3.94 3.21
C TYR A 11 -0.48 5.05 4.21
N TRP A 12 -0.01 6.26 3.90
CA TRP A 12 -0.28 7.47 4.68
C TRP A 12 -0.42 8.68 3.76
N LYS A 13 -1.01 9.76 4.27
CA LYS A 13 -1.16 11.02 3.54
C LYS A 13 0.00 11.95 3.84
N GLU A 14 0.61 12.49 2.80
CA GLU A 14 1.59 13.58 2.88
C GLU A 14 1.12 14.75 2.02
N LYS A 15 0.62 15.82 2.66
CA LYS A 15 0.09 17.01 1.99
C LYS A 15 -0.98 16.64 0.94
N ASN A 16 -0.62 16.61 -0.34
CA ASN A 16 -1.50 16.32 -1.47
C ASN A 16 -1.23 14.94 -2.13
N LYS A 17 -0.44 14.08 -1.47
CA LYS A 17 -0.06 12.77 -1.99
C LYS A 17 -0.40 11.68 -0.97
N ILE A 18 -0.63 10.49 -1.49
CA ILE A 18 -0.71 9.26 -0.72
C ILE A 18 0.58 8.51 -0.98
N VAL A 19 1.36 8.26 0.07
CA VAL A 19 2.56 7.44 0.01
C VAL A 19 2.18 6.02 0.38
N VAL A 20 2.74 5.06 -0.33
CA VAL A 20 2.53 3.63 -0.11
C VAL A 20 3.88 2.96 0.03
N GLN A 21 4.07 2.20 1.10
CA GLN A 21 5.21 1.33 1.32
C GLN A 21 4.74 -0.12 1.19
N ASN A 22 5.28 -0.83 0.20
CA ASN A 22 5.06 -2.27 0.09
C ASN A 22 5.95 -3.00 1.09
N MET A 23 5.41 -4.03 1.71
CA MET A 23 6.10 -4.91 2.65
C MET A 23 5.80 -6.35 2.29
N VAL A 24 6.79 -7.23 2.30
CA VAL A 24 6.59 -8.68 2.08
C VAL A 24 7.40 -9.44 3.12
N GLY A 25 6.75 -10.34 3.86
CA GLY A 25 7.43 -11.12 4.91
C GLY A 25 8.16 -10.28 5.96
N GLY A 26 7.69 -9.06 6.25
CA GLY A 26 8.33 -8.13 7.18
C GLY A 26 9.48 -7.30 6.58
N TYR A 27 9.82 -7.49 5.31
CA TYR A 27 10.85 -6.73 4.60
C TYR A 27 10.25 -5.55 3.84
N LYS A 28 10.94 -4.41 3.88
CA LYS A 28 10.61 -3.21 3.10
C LYS A 28 10.88 -3.46 1.61
N GLY A 29 9.83 -3.34 0.82
CA GLY A 29 9.90 -3.35 -0.64
C GLY A 29 9.89 -1.93 -1.21
N GLN A 30 9.28 -1.80 -2.38
CA GLN A 30 9.18 -0.52 -3.10
C GLN A 30 8.26 0.49 -2.38
N GLU A 31 8.67 1.76 -2.43
CA GLU A 31 7.83 2.91 -2.07
C GLU A 31 7.21 3.53 -3.34
N HIS A 32 5.95 3.95 -3.22
CA HIS A 32 5.17 4.55 -4.29
C HIS A 32 4.52 5.83 -3.78
N LYS A 33 4.34 6.81 -4.67
CA LYS A 33 3.61 8.04 -4.37
C LYS A 33 2.50 8.23 -5.39
N HIS A 34 1.29 8.46 -4.90
CA HIS A 34 0.10 8.59 -5.72
C HIS A 34 -0.61 9.90 -5.40
N THR A 35 -1.32 10.45 -6.40
CA THR A 35 -2.42 11.37 -6.09
C THR A 35 -3.60 10.56 -5.53
N PRO A 36 -4.58 11.18 -4.85
CA PRO A 36 -5.77 10.45 -4.39
C PRO A 36 -6.50 9.69 -5.51
N LYS A 37 -6.58 10.29 -6.71
CA LYS A 37 -7.21 9.68 -7.87
C LYS A 37 -6.42 8.50 -8.43
N ASP A 38 -5.08 8.61 -8.46
CA ASP A 38 -4.22 7.54 -8.97
C ASP A 38 -4.10 6.38 -7.98
N PHE A 39 -4.22 6.65 -6.68
CA PHE A 39 -4.17 5.63 -5.65
C PHE A 39 -5.33 4.64 -5.80
N GLN A 40 -6.55 5.14 -6.02
CA GLN A 40 -7.72 4.28 -6.24
C GLN A 40 -7.54 3.40 -7.49
N LYS A 41 -7.11 4.00 -8.60
CA LYS A 41 -6.81 3.24 -9.83
C LYS A 41 -5.73 2.19 -9.63
N TRP A 42 -4.72 2.48 -8.81
CA TRP A 42 -3.64 1.55 -8.49
C TRP A 42 -4.15 0.35 -7.67
N ILE A 43 -5.00 0.57 -6.67
CA ILE A 43 -5.66 -0.50 -5.91
C ILE A 43 -6.45 -1.43 -6.84
N GLU A 44 -7.29 -0.85 -7.71
CA GLU A 44 -8.12 -1.59 -8.66
C GLU A 44 -7.28 -2.37 -9.67
N LYS A 45 -6.28 -1.73 -10.27
CA LYS A 45 -5.39 -2.33 -11.27
C LYS A 45 -4.62 -3.54 -10.71
N ASN A 46 -4.13 -3.43 -9.48
CA ASN A 46 -3.35 -4.49 -8.85
C ASN A 46 -4.22 -5.49 -8.08
N LYS A 47 -5.55 -5.30 -8.09
CA LYS A 47 -6.52 -6.15 -7.37
C LYS A 47 -6.14 -6.32 -5.89
N ILE A 48 -5.71 -5.22 -5.27
CA ILE A 48 -5.27 -5.24 -3.88
C ILE A 48 -6.49 -5.47 -3.00
N LYS A 49 -6.41 -6.53 -2.20
CA LYS A 49 -7.49 -6.87 -1.28
C LYS A 49 -7.48 -5.92 -0.07
N PRO A 50 -8.65 -5.53 0.47
CA PRO A 50 -8.73 -4.64 1.62
C PRO A 50 -7.92 -5.14 2.83
N GLU A 51 -7.87 -6.45 3.07
CA GLU A 51 -7.10 -7.04 4.17
C GLU A 51 -5.57 -6.90 4.04
N HIS A 52 -5.06 -6.57 2.85
CA HIS A 52 -3.64 -6.33 2.58
C HIS A 52 -3.30 -4.84 2.51
N LEU A 53 -4.28 -3.96 2.68
CA LEU A 53 -4.13 -2.51 2.63
C LEU A 53 -4.24 -1.93 4.05
N VAL A 54 -3.17 -1.30 4.53
CA VAL A 54 -3.07 -0.82 5.92
C VAL A 54 -2.92 0.69 5.93
N ASN A 55 -3.89 1.39 6.52
CA ASN A 55 -3.78 2.83 6.74
C ASN A 55 -2.90 3.10 7.97
N LEU A 56 -1.83 3.87 7.78
CA LEU A 56 -0.93 4.33 8.85
C LEU A 56 -1.18 5.78 9.28
N GLY A 57 -2.09 6.49 8.61
CA GLY A 57 -2.47 7.85 8.96
C GLY A 57 -3.74 7.89 9.79
N GLU A 58 -3.59 7.99 11.11
CA GLU A 58 -4.45 8.78 11.99
C GLU A 58 -3.92 10.22 12.07
#